data_AF-A0A8T0Y466-F1
#
_entry.id   AF-A0A8T0Y466-F1
#
_cell.length_a   1.000
_cell.length_b   1.000
_cell.length_c   1.000
_cell.angle_alpha   90.00
_cell.angle_beta   90.00
_cell.angle_gamma   90.00
#
_symmetry.space_group_name_H-M   'P 1'
#
loop_
_entity.id
_entity.type
_entity.pdbx_description
1 polymer ?
#
loop_
_entity_poly.entity_id
_entity_poly.type
_entity_poly.pdbx_seq_one_letter_code
_entity_poly.pdbx_strand_id
1 'polypeptide(L)'
;MSPRRLCLFNTKTRQSKRDLNFKTSILAVRLNMKRLVVVLQDRTFVYDLNSTTILEEIETVPNTKGLCAFAPNSEECYLALPASTSKGSALVYKTSQPELICQIDAHQAPLAAMVFSSNGMYLATASEKGTMVRVHLVTQATKSHSFRRGTYPSTIYSLAFSPSVDLPDVLVATSSSGSLHLFFLDAARNGRRQANILLSSVIPGSVTDALDPANHHVIHNVVPADIKSCLAVQSVENSQNSSKLPALKTVIYIVTQDGYFREYVIGTTKSNESSWSLEREFNFLDAGLSGLKHNEQHTD
;
A
#
# COMPACT_ATOMS: atom_id res chain seq x y z
N MET A 1 -21.42 16.84 7.04
CA MET A 1 -21.49 16.48 5.60
C MET A 1 -22.10 15.09 5.47
N SER A 2 -22.86 14.82 4.40
CA SER A 2 -23.45 13.48 4.17
C SER A 2 -22.35 12.47 3.81
N PRO A 3 -22.30 11.26 4.41
CA PRO A 3 -21.33 10.21 4.05
C PRO A 3 -21.59 9.61 2.66
N ARG A 4 -22.66 10.04 1.98
CA ARG A 4 -23.11 9.57 0.67
C ARG A 4 -22.84 10.57 -0.46
N ARG A 5 -22.13 11.67 -0.16
CA ARG A 5 -21.88 12.77 -1.10
C ARG A 5 -20.39 12.93 -1.32
N LEU A 6 -19.95 12.91 -2.57
CA LEU A 6 -18.58 13.19 -2.99
C LEU A 6 -18.53 14.51 -3.74
N CYS A 7 -17.76 15.47 -3.22
CA CYS A 7 -17.52 16.75 -3.86
C CYS A 7 -16.08 16.82 -4.37
N LEU A 8 -15.90 17.01 -5.68
CA LEU A 8 -14.62 17.35 -6.29
C LEU A 8 -14.55 18.87 -6.39
N PHE A 9 -13.53 19.49 -5.78
CA PHE A 9 -13.35 20.94 -5.83
C PHE A 9 -11.89 21.28 -6.11
N ASN A 10 -11.68 22.45 -6.70
CA ASN A 10 -10.35 23.00 -6.92
C ASN A 10 -9.90 23.76 -5.67
N THR A 11 -8.76 23.40 -5.09
CA THR A 11 -8.26 24.03 -3.86
C THR A 11 -7.80 25.48 -4.06
N LYS A 12 -7.35 25.84 -5.27
CA LYS A 12 -6.90 27.20 -5.62
C LYS A 12 -8.09 28.15 -5.83
N THR A 13 -9.11 27.73 -6.57
CA THR A 13 -10.29 28.57 -6.86
C THR A 13 -11.41 28.39 -5.85
N ARG A 14 -11.34 27.34 -5.00
CA ARG A 14 -12.40 26.88 -4.09
C ARG A 14 -13.73 26.56 -4.77
N GLN A 15 -13.75 26.47 -6.10
CA GLN A 15 -14.95 26.14 -6.85
C GLN A 15 -15.16 24.63 -6.86
N SER A 16 -16.39 24.21 -6.60
CA SER A 16 -16.80 22.83 -6.82
C SER A 16 -16.79 22.55 -8.33
N LYS A 17 -16.01 21.54 -8.71
CA LYS A 17 -15.98 21.02 -10.08
C LYS A 17 -17.18 20.10 -10.29
N ARG A 18 -17.48 19.21 -9.32
CA ARG A 18 -18.52 18.18 -9.41
C ARG A 18 -19.03 17.75 -8.04
N ASP A 19 -20.28 17.30 -8.03
CA ASP A 19 -20.96 16.79 -6.84
C ASP A 19 -21.71 15.50 -7.20
N LEU A 20 -21.38 14.40 -6.53
CA LEU A 20 -21.90 13.06 -6.81
C LEU A 20 -22.61 12.54 -5.57
N ASN A 21 -23.83 12.01 -5.75
CA ASN A 21 -24.64 11.45 -4.67
C ASN A 21 -24.80 9.94 -4.86
N PHE A 22 -24.61 9.19 -3.78
CA PHE A 22 -24.65 7.74 -3.76
C PHE A 22 -25.82 7.24 -2.90
N LYS A 23 -26.28 6.01 -3.19
CA LYS A 23 -27.38 5.39 -2.47
C LYS A 23 -27.00 5.07 -1.02
N THR A 24 -25.78 4.58 -0.81
CA THR A 24 -25.21 4.20 0.49
C THR A 24 -23.92 4.97 0.78
N SER A 25 -23.37 4.77 1.98
CA SER A 25 -22.14 5.46 2.42
C SER A 25 -20.95 5.09 1.55
N ILE A 26 -20.15 6.11 1.23
CA ILE A 26 -18.87 5.95 0.54
C ILE A 26 -17.86 5.41 1.54
N LEU A 27 -17.24 4.27 1.24
CA LEU A 27 -16.26 3.61 2.11
C LEU A 27 -14.82 3.92 1.69
N ALA A 28 -14.57 4.08 0.39
CA ALA A 28 -13.28 4.55 -0.10
C ALA A 28 -13.43 5.33 -1.40
N VAL A 29 -12.50 6.27 -1.60
CA VAL A 29 -12.31 7.00 -2.85
C VAL A 29 -10.86 6.86 -3.27
N ARG A 30 -10.63 6.57 -4.55
CA ARG A 30 -9.29 6.54 -5.17
C ARG A 30 -9.35 7.31 -6.48
N LEU A 31 -8.25 7.96 -6.84
CA LEU A 31 -8.13 8.69 -8.09
C LEU A 31 -6.72 8.55 -8.66
N ASN A 32 -6.63 8.67 -9.98
CA ASN A 32 -5.40 8.97 -10.70
C ASN A 32 -5.71 10.04 -11.75
N MET A 33 -4.84 10.27 -12.72
CA MET A 33 -5.05 11.35 -13.70
C MET A 33 -6.23 11.11 -14.67
N LYS A 34 -6.74 9.87 -14.79
CA LYS A 34 -7.77 9.50 -15.78
C LYS A 34 -9.06 8.95 -15.15
N ARG A 35 -9.01 8.42 -13.93
CA ARG A 35 -10.12 7.67 -13.32
C ARG A 35 -10.39 8.12 -11.90
N LEU A 36 -11.67 8.05 -11.53
CA LEU A 36 -12.15 8.17 -10.16
C LEU A 36 -12.85 6.85 -9.81
N VAL A 37 -12.41 6.22 -8.71
CA VAL A 37 -13.02 5.00 -8.17
C VAL A 37 -13.72 5.35 -6.87
N VAL A 38 -15.00 4.95 -6.76
CA VAL A 38 -15.80 5.12 -5.54
C VAL A 38 -16.29 3.76 -5.09
N VAL A 39 -15.87 3.35 -3.88
CA VAL A 39 -16.19 2.05 -3.29
C VAL A 39 -17.31 2.25 -2.27
N LEU A 40 -18.42 1.53 -2.48
CA LEU A 40 -19.49 1.33 -1.51
C LEU A 40 -19.38 -0.09 -0.93
N GLN A 41 -20.32 -0.49 -0.08
CA GLN A 41 -20.29 -1.82 0.54
C GLN A 41 -20.39 -2.96 -0.48
N ASP A 42 -21.37 -2.91 -1.38
CA ASP A 42 -21.66 -4.03 -2.30
C ASP A 42 -21.44 -3.66 -3.77
N ARG A 43 -20.92 -2.45 -4.04
CA ARG A 43 -20.69 -1.92 -5.38
C ARG A 43 -19.48 -1.02 -5.42
N THR A 44 -18.76 -1.04 -6.54
CA THR A 44 -17.70 -0.08 -6.85
C THR A 44 -17.97 0.58 -8.20
N PHE A 45 -17.90 1.90 -8.23
CA PHE A 45 -18.07 2.68 -9.45
C PHE A 45 -16.72 3.15 -9.97
N VAL A 46 -16.49 2.97 -11.27
CA VAL A 46 -15.34 3.52 -11.98
C VAL A 46 -15.83 4.62 -12.90
N TYR A 47 -15.36 5.84 -12.69
CA TYR A 47 -15.67 7.02 -13.48
C TYR A 47 -14.48 7.43 -14.32
N ASP A 48 -14.76 8.06 -15.47
CA ASP A 48 -13.77 8.93 -16.10
C ASP A 48 -13.63 10.22 -15.25
N LEU A 49 -12.41 10.58 -14.86
CA LEU A 49 -12.20 11.71 -13.95
C LEU A 49 -12.56 13.07 -14.60
N ASN A 50 -12.44 13.18 -15.93
CA ASN A 50 -12.64 14.45 -16.63
C ASN A 50 -14.13 14.68 -16.92
N SER A 51 -14.80 13.70 -17.52
CA SER A 51 -16.21 13.80 -17.88
C SER A 51 -17.14 13.50 -16.69
N THR A 52 -16.65 12.76 -15.68
CA THR A 52 -17.44 12.18 -14.59
C THR A 52 -18.58 11.26 -15.04
N THR A 53 -18.45 10.68 -16.23
CA THR A 53 -19.32 9.59 -16.68
C THR A 53 -18.92 8.29 -15.99
N ILE A 54 -19.91 7.50 -15.60
CA ILE A 54 -19.68 6.13 -15.13
C ILE A 54 -19.19 5.32 -16.33
N LEU A 55 -18.03 4.70 -16.18
CA LEU A 55 -17.46 3.76 -17.15
C LEU A 55 -17.84 2.33 -16.80
N GLU A 56 -17.87 2.01 -15.50
CA GLU A 56 -18.22 0.68 -15.00
C GLU A 56 -18.90 0.76 -13.63
N GLU A 57 -19.85 -0.14 -13.40
CA GLU A 57 -20.43 -0.44 -12.09
C GLU A 57 -20.20 -1.90 -11.76
N ILE A 58 -19.29 -2.15 -10.81
CA ILE A 58 -18.88 -3.50 -10.42
C ILE A 58 -19.66 -3.91 -9.17
N GLU A 59 -20.45 -4.98 -9.25
CA GLU A 59 -21.01 -5.63 -8.07
C GLU A 59 -19.92 -6.39 -7.32
N THR A 60 -19.80 -6.16 -6.02
CA THR A 60 -18.76 -6.75 -5.19
C THR A 60 -19.34 -7.67 -4.13
N VAL A 61 -18.51 -8.56 -3.59
CA VAL A 61 -18.82 -9.15 -2.28
C VAL A 61 -18.93 -8.02 -1.23
N PRO A 62 -19.61 -8.24 -0.09
CA PRO A 62 -19.71 -7.24 0.97
C PRO A 62 -18.33 -6.74 1.43
N ASN A 63 -18.01 -5.50 1.11
CA ASN A 63 -16.74 -4.82 1.37
C ASN A 63 -16.91 -3.76 2.45
N THR A 64 -17.28 -4.19 3.66
CA THR A 64 -17.61 -3.29 4.79
C THR A 64 -16.46 -2.38 5.22
N LYS A 65 -15.22 -2.71 4.85
CA LYS A 65 -14.00 -1.93 5.16
C LYS A 65 -13.57 -1.01 4.00
N GLY A 66 -14.24 -1.03 2.86
CA GLY A 66 -13.86 -0.25 1.67
C GLY A 66 -12.48 -0.65 1.11
N LEU A 67 -12.06 -1.90 1.31
CA LEU A 67 -10.76 -2.38 0.87
C LEU A 67 -10.68 -2.38 -0.65
N CYS A 68 -9.67 -1.69 -1.19
CA CYS A 68 -9.34 -1.69 -2.61
C CYS A 68 -7.88 -1.28 -2.79
N ALA A 69 -7.26 -1.72 -3.88
CA ALA A 69 -6.02 -1.14 -4.38
C ALA A 69 -6.30 -0.52 -5.76
N PHE A 70 -5.74 0.64 -6.03
CA PHE A 70 -5.88 1.31 -7.31
C PHE A 70 -4.50 1.76 -7.80
N ALA A 71 -4.12 1.35 -9.00
CA ALA A 71 -2.81 1.64 -9.56
C ALA A 71 -2.68 3.14 -9.87
N PRO A 72 -1.59 3.80 -9.44
CA PRO A 72 -1.40 5.22 -9.73
C PRO A 72 -1.04 5.47 -11.20
N ASN A 73 -0.47 4.48 -11.89
CA ASN A 73 -0.15 4.54 -13.31
C ASN A 73 -1.43 4.64 -14.15
N SER A 74 -1.48 5.63 -15.05
CA SER A 74 -2.64 5.87 -15.91
C SER A 74 -2.62 5.09 -17.23
N GLU A 75 -1.50 4.44 -17.56
CA GLU A 75 -1.41 3.51 -18.70
C GLU A 75 -1.72 2.07 -18.25
N GLU A 76 -1.04 1.60 -17.21
CA GLU A 76 -1.35 0.34 -16.50
C GLU A 76 -2.31 0.57 -15.34
N CYS A 77 -3.51 1.01 -15.69
CA CYS A 77 -4.51 1.43 -14.73
C CYS A 77 -5.34 0.22 -14.25
N TYR A 78 -4.93 -0.39 -13.15
CA TYR A 78 -5.59 -1.54 -12.53
C TYR A 78 -6.33 -1.19 -11.24
N LEU A 79 -7.43 -1.91 -10.97
CA LEU A 79 -8.21 -1.86 -9.75
C LEU A 79 -8.30 -3.27 -9.17
N ALA A 80 -7.91 -3.46 -7.90
CA ALA A 80 -8.10 -4.70 -7.18
C ALA A 80 -9.20 -4.55 -6.13
N LEU A 81 -10.11 -5.51 -6.10
CA LEU A 81 -11.22 -5.60 -5.15
C LEU A 81 -11.24 -6.98 -4.48
N PRO A 82 -11.71 -7.12 -3.22
CA PRO A 82 -11.88 -8.43 -2.60
C PRO A 82 -12.82 -9.33 -3.42
N ALA A 83 -12.40 -10.57 -3.66
CA ALA A 83 -13.20 -11.58 -4.35
C ALA A 83 -14.03 -12.44 -3.37
N SER A 84 -13.70 -12.40 -2.08
CA SER A 84 -14.30 -13.23 -1.04
C SER A 84 -14.29 -12.53 0.32
N THR A 85 -15.30 -12.81 1.13
CA THR A 85 -15.39 -12.39 2.55
C THR A 85 -14.81 -13.40 3.52
N SER A 86 -14.44 -14.60 3.05
CA SER A 86 -13.91 -15.70 3.89
C SER A 86 -12.50 -16.14 3.48
N LYS A 87 -12.10 -15.88 2.24
CA LYS A 87 -10.77 -16.17 1.69
C LYS A 87 -10.04 -14.89 1.30
N GLY A 88 -8.72 -14.97 1.27
CA GLY A 88 -7.85 -13.86 0.91
C GLY A 88 -7.64 -13.77 -0.59
N SER A 89 -8.70 -13.52 -1.34
CA SER A 89 -8.68 -13.48 -2.80
C SER A 89 -9.03 -12.09 -3.33
N ALA A 90 -8.43 -11.68 -4.44
CA ALA A 90 -8.70 -10.40 -5.09
C ALA A 90 -9.03 -10.57 -6.58
N LEU A 91 -10.06 -9.85 -7.05
CA LEU A 91 -10.34 -9.67 -8.48
C LEU A 91 -9.58 -8.43 -8.96
N VAL A 92 -8.88 -8.55 -10.08
CA VAL A 92 -8.13 -7.45 -10.68
C VAL A 92 -8.76 -7.06 -12.00
N TYR A 93 -9.18 -5.80 -12.09
CA TYR A 93 -9.78 -5.19 -13.27
C TYR A 93 -8.81 -4.23 -13.92
N LYS A 94 -8.77 -4.21 -15.25
CA LYS A 94 -8.23 -3.09 -16.00
C LYS A 94 -9.30 -2.00 -16.05
N THR A 95 -8.94 -0.75 -15.78
CA THR A 95 -9.93 0.35 -15.75
C THR A 95 -9.85 1.26 -16.98
N SER A 96 -8.88 1.04 -17.88
CA SER A 96 -8.86 1.71 -19.19
C SER A 96 -10.00 1.18 -20.07
N GLN A 97 -10.21 -0.13 -20.03
CA GLN A 97 -11.32 -0.89 -20.57
C GLN A 97 -11.76 -1.81 -19.42
N PRO A 98 -12.98 -1.62 -18.86
CA PRO A 98 -13.44 -2.39 -17.70
C PRO A 98 -13.50 -3.89 -18.00
N GLU A 99 -12.39 -4.57 -17.75
CA GLU A 99 -12.19 -5.98 -18.05
C GLU A 99 -11.60 -6.65 -16.82
N LEU A 100 -12.18 -7.79 -16.44
CA LEU A 100 -11.61 -8.65 -15.42
C LEU A 100 -10.39 -9.38 -16.00
N ILE A 101 -9.21 -9.07 -15.47
CA ILE A 101 -7.93 -9.63 -15.95
C ILE A 101 -7.63 -10.96 -15.27
N CYS A 102 -7.78 -11.01 -13.95
CA CYS A 102 -7.49 -12.22 -13.19
C CYS A 102 -8.12 -12.22 -11.80
N GLN A 103 -8.13 -13.39 -11.19
CA GLN A 103 -8.32 -13.58 -9.75
C GLN A 103 -7.00 -14.03 -9.13
N ILE A 104 -6.63 -13.44 -8.00
CA ILE A 104 -5.45 -13.79 -7.23
C ILE A 104 -5.91 -14.40 -5.90
N ASP A 105 -5.68 -15.70 -5.72
CA ASP A 105 -5.93 -16.42 -4.47
C ASP A 105 -4.71 -16.33 -3.54
N ALA A 106 -4.59 -15.20 -2.85
CA ALA A 106 -3.38 -14.85 -2.10
C ALA A 106 -3.31 -15.46 -0.70
N HIS A 107 -4.41 -15.59 0.04
CA HIS A 107 -4.39 -16.04 1.45
C HIS A 107 -5.59 -16.92 1.81
N GLN A 108 -5.48 -17.67 2.91
CA GLN A 108 -6.56 -18.52 3.44
C GLN A 108 -7.54 -17.77 4.35
N ALA A 109 -7.23 -16.52 4.70
CA ALA A 109 -8.08 -15.65 5.52
C ALA A 109 -8.38 -14.37 4.74
N PRO A 110 -9.48 -13.65 5.05
CA PRO A 110 -9.90 -12.46 4.33
C PRO A 110 -8.79 -11.42 4.18
N LEU A 111 -8.79 -10.68 3.08
CA LEU A 111 -7.81 -9.63 2.84
C LEU A 111 -8.03 -8.46 3.82
N ALA A 112 -6.94 -7.94 4.37
CA ALA A 112 -6.93 -6.77 5.24
C ALA A 112 -6.22 -5.57 4.60
N ALA A 113 -5.23 -5.82 3.74
CA ALA A 113 -4.49 -4.78 3.03
C ALA A 113 -4.12 -5.25 1.62
N MET A 114 -4.14 -4.31 0.67
CA MET A 114 -3.66 -4.51 -0.71
C MET A 114 -3.12 -3.19 -1.27
N VAL A 115 -2.07 -3.25 -2.08
CA VAL A 115 -1.49 -2.07 -2.74
C VAL A 115 -0.83 -2.47 -4.06
N PHE A 116 -0.96 -1.64 -5.09
CA PHE A 116 -0.22 -1.78 -6.34
C PHE A 116 1.14 -1.08 -6.25
N SER A 117 2.13 -1.60 -6.96
CA SER A 117 3.36 -0.87 -7.25
C SER A 117 3.08 0.37 -8.12
N SER A 118 3.99 1.35 -8.11
CA SER A 118 3.83 2.60 -8.86
C SER A 118 3.67 2.39 -10.37
N ASN A 119 4.29 1.35 -10.92
CA ASN A 119 4.15 0.99 -12.33
C ASN A 119 2.89 0.17 -12.65
N GLY A 120 2.18 -0.38 -11.65
CA GLY A 120 0.97 -1.19 -11.84
C GLY A 120 1.22 -2.70 -12.01
N MET A 121 2.48 -3.13 -12.12
CA MET A 121 2.82 -4.52 -12.43
C MET A 121 2.66 -5.49 -11.25
N TYR A 122 2.82 -5.01 -10.01
CA TYR A 122 2.83 -5.87 -8.82
C TYR A 122 1.71 -5.51 -7.86
N LEU A 123 1.08 -6.54 -7.28
CA LEU A 123 0.08 -6.39 -6.21
C LEU A 123 0.61 -7.05 -4.92
N ALA A 124 0.84 -6.24 -3.89
CA ALA A 124 1.09 -6.73 -2.54
C ALA A 124 -0.22 -6.92 -1.79
N THR A 125 -0.32 -7.98 -1.01
CA THR A 125 -1.52 -8.34 -0.23
C THR A 125 -1.14 -8.86 1.16
N ALA A 126 -1.99 -8.59 2.14
CA ALA A 126 -1.96 -9.21 3.46
C ALA A 126 -3.38 -9.55 3.92
N SER A 127 -3.51 -10.68 4.63
CA SER A 127 -4.78 -11.09 5.23
C SER A 127 -4.97 -10.53 6.63
N GLU A 128 -6.15 -10.73 7.22
CA GLU A 128 -6.46 -10.40 8.62
C GLU A 128 -5.55 -11.11 9.63
N LYS A 129 -4.93 -12.25 9.26
CA LYS A 129 -3.88 -12.87 10.08
C LYS A 129 -2.63 -11.99 10.13
N GLY A 130 -2.31 -11.30 9.04
CA GLY A 130 -1.18 -10.36 8.92
C GLY A 130 0.20 -10.95 9.20
N THR A 131 0.36 -12.27 9.24
CA THR A 131 1.66 -12.95 9.47
C THR A 131 2.50 -13.01 8.20
N MET A 132 1.85 -12.97 7.04
CA MET A 132 2.48 -13.03 5.72
C MET A 132 2.06 -11.83 4.87
N VAL A 133 3.01 -11.33 4.09
CA VAL A 133 2.79 -10.37 3.00
C VAL A 133 3.18 -11.07 1.70
N ARG A 134 2.31 -11.05 0.69
CA ARG A 134 2.54 -11.73 -0.59
C ARG A 134 2.47 -10.75 -1.75
N VAL A 135 3.38 -10.90 -2.70
CA VAL A 135 3.47 -10.09 -3.92
C VAL A 135 3.18 -10.96 -5.12
N HIS A 136 2.33 -10.47 -6.02
CA HIS A 136 1.94 -11.17 -7.24
C HIS A 136 2.22 -10.28 -8.45
N LEU A 137 2.64 -10.88 -9.55
CA LEU A 137 2.70 -10.23 -10.85
C LEU A 137 1.27 -10.21 -11.44
N VAL A 138 0.76 -9.02 -11.71
CA VAL A 138 -0.65 -8.80 -12.05
C VAL A 138 -1.06 -9.50 -13.35
N THR A 139 -0.24 -9.34 -14.39
CA THR A 139 -0.53 -9.85 -15.75
C THR A 139 -0.54 -11.37 -15.85
N GLN A 140 0.15 -12.05 -14.95
CA GLN A 140 0.26 -13.52 -14.96
C GLN A 140 -0.54 -14.19 -13.83
N ALA A 141 -1.05 -13.42 -12.87
CA ALA A 141 -1.61 -13.91 -11.61
C ALA A 141 -0.67 -14.87 -10.85
N THR A 142 0.64 -14.76 -11.08
CA THR A 142 1.65 -15.62 -10.47
C THR A 142 2.18 -14.99 -9.19
N LYS A 143 2.36 -15.82 -8.16
CA LYS A 143 3.04 -15.41 -6.93
C LYS A 143 4.51 -15.13 -7.23
N SER A 144 4.93 -13.89 -6.99
CA SER A 144 6.32 -13.44 -7.18
C SER A 144 7.11 -13.57 -5.87
N HIS A 145 6.54 -13.11 -4.75
CA HIS A 145 7.20 -13.17 -3.44
C HIS A 145 6.24 -13.56 -2.31
N SER A 146 6.81 -14.18 -1.28
CA SER A 146 6.16 -14.51 -0.01
C SER A 146 7.09 -14.08 1.10
N PHE A 147 6.61 -13.16 1.95
CA PHE A 147 7.39 -12.62 3.06
C PHE A 147 6.70 -12.90 4.38
N ARG A 148 7.42 -13.53 5.30
CA ARG A 148 6.98 -13.70 6.68
C ARG A 148 7.25 -12.41 7.46
N ARG A 149 6.19 -11.71 7.87
CA ARG A 149 6.26 -10.53 8.74
C ARG A 149 6.58 -10.93 10.18
N GLY A 150 5.99 -12.01 10.66
CA GLY A 150 6.24 -12.54 12.01
C GLY A 150 5.42 -13.78 12.33
N THR A 151 5.72 -14.41 13.47
CA THR A 151 5.01 -15.60 13.95
C THR A 151 3.61 -15.26 14.45
N TYR A 152 3.48 -14.20 15.24
CA TYR A 152 2.23 -13.80 15.86
C TYR A 152 1.38 -12.91 14.94
N PRO A 153 0.05 -13.07 14.91
CA PRO A 153 -0.84 -12.16 14.18
C PRO A 153 -0.65 -10.69 14.57
N SER A 154 -0.78 -9.80 13.59
CA SER A 154 -0.70 -8.34 13.77
C SER A 154 -1.44 -7.72 12.59
N THR A 155 -2.33 -6.75 12.87
CA THR A 155 -3.11 -6.13 11.80
C THR A 155 -2.19 -5.24 10.97
N ILE A 156 -2.08 -5.53 9.67
CA ILE A 156 -1.35 -4.67 8.74
C ILE A 156 -2.14 -3.37 8.56
N TYR A 157 -1.51 -2.24 8.84
CA TYR A 157 -2.13 -0.93 8.66
C TYR A 157 -1.82 -0.33 7.30
N SER A 158 -0.58 -0.49 6.83
CA SER A 158 -0.17 0.05 5.54
C SER A 158 0.87 -0.83 4.85
N LEU A 159 0.82 -0.84 3.53
CA LEU A 159 1.79 -1.46 2.63
C LEU A 159 2.20 -0.40 1.60
N ALA A 160 3.50 -0.30 1.31
CA ALA A 160 3.99 0.61 0.29
C ALA A 160 5.21 0.03 -0.43
N PHE A 161 5.15 -0.01 -1.77
CA PHE A 161 6.32 -0.27 -2.60
C PHE A 161 7.19 0.98 -2.72
N SER A 162 8.49 0.80 -2.93
CA SER A 162 9.33 1.87 -3.46
C SER A 162 8.89 2.27 -4.87
N PRO A 163 9.00 3.55 -5.25
CA PRO A 163 8.79 3.98 -6.63
C PRO A 163 9.77 3.24 -7.56
N SER A 164 9.25 2.67 -8.64
CA SER A 164 10.06 2.04 -9.70
C SER A 164 9.29 2.03 -11.02
N VAL A 165 10.05 2.05 -12.12
CA VAL A 165 9.54 1.78 -13.48
C VAL A 165 9.48 0.27 -13.75
N ASP A 166 10.37 -0.50 -13.13
CA ASP A 166 10.51 -1.95 -13.28
C ASP A 166 10.16 -2.68 -11.96
N LEU A 167 11.00 -3.60 -11.49
CA LEU A 167 10.83 -4.21 -10.17
C LEU A 167 11.11 -3.16 -9.07
N PRO A 168 10.21 -2.98 -8.08
CA PRO A 168 10.50 -2.18 -6.88
C PRO A 168 11.65 -2.80 -6.08
N ASP A 169 12.57 -2.00 -5.55
CA ASP A 169 13.64 -2.50 -4.67
C ASP A 169 13.10 -3.05 -3.35
N VAL A 170 12.14 -2.34 -2.76
CA VAL A 170 11.56 -2.67 -1.44
C VAL A 170 10.04 -2.62 -1.41
N LEU A 171 9.49 -3.44 -0.53
CA LEU A 171 8.12 -3.34 -0.03
C LEU A 171 8.21 -3.12 1.48
N VAL A 172 7.44 -2.17 1.99
CA VAL A 172 7.43 -1.85 3.41
C VAL A 172 6.03 -2.05 3.97
N ALA A 173 5.95 -2.59 5.19
CA ALA A 173 4.70 -2.79 5.93
C ALA A 173 4.77 -2.19 7.33
N THR A 174 3.70 -1.50 7.75
CA THR A 174 3.45 -1.16 9.15
C THR A 174 2.30 -1.98 9.71
N SER A 175 2.30 -2.23 11.02
CA SER A 175 1.27 -3.04 11.66
C SER A 175 0.93 -2.60 13.08
N SER A 176 -0.11 -3.20 13.67
CA SER A 176 -0.59 -2.89 15.02
C SER A 176 0.44 -3.10 16.13
N SER A 177 1.48 -3.91 15.89
CA SER A 177 2.60 -4.05 16.83
C SER A 177 3.53 -2.83 16.91
N GLY A 178 3.26 -1.76 16.15
CA GLY A 178 4.13 -0.56 16.12
C GLY A 178 5.45 -0.77 15.37
N SER A 179 5.63 -1.93 14.74
CA SER A 179 6.80 -2.26 13.95
C SER A 179 6.64 -1.93 12.47
N LEU A 180 7.77 -1.59 11.85
CA LEU A 180 7.95 -1.49 10.41
C LEU A 180 8.76 -2.69 9.92
N HIS A 181 8.33 -3.28 8.81
CA HIS A 181 9.01 -4.39 8.16
C HIS A 181 9.38 -3.98 6.73
N LEU A 182 10.66 -4.13 6.38
CA LEU A 182 11.19 -3.78 5.05
C LEU A 182 11.68 -5.05 4.35
N PHE A 183 10.98 -5.39 3.26
CA PHE A 183 11.20 -6.57 2.43
C PHE A 183 11.94 -6.19 1.15
N PHE A 184 12.95 -6.95 0.74
CA PHE A 184 13.62 -6.76 -0.54
C PHE A 184 13.00 -7.66 -1.61
N LEU A 185 12.70 -7.11 -2.78
CA LEU A 185 12.16 -7.90 -3.89
C LEU A 185 13.27 -8.49 -4.77
N ASP A 186 14.47 -7.91 -4.76
CA ASP A 186 15.60 -8.48 -5.50
C ASP A 186 16.03 -9.83 -4.91
N ALA A 187 15.94 -10.87 -5.74
CA ALA A 187 16.31 -12.23 -5.38
C ALA A 187 17.78 -12.36 -4.95
N ALA A 188 18.70 -11.52 -5.48
CA ALA A 188 20.11 -11.55 -5.08
C ALA A 188 20.30 -11.23 -3.58
N ARG A 189 19.37 -10.46 -3.01
CA ARG A 189 19.35 -10.08 -1.59
C ARG A 189 18.69 -11.12 -0.70
N ASN A 190 17.73 -11.85 -1.26
CA ASN A 190 17.03 -12.95 -0.58
C ASN A 190 17.83 -14.26 -0.60
N GLY A 191 18.69 -14.47 -1.61
CA GLY A 191 19.41 -15.72 -1.87
C GLY A 191 20.57 -16.04 -0.92
N ARG A 192 21.11 -15.06 -0.18
CA ARG A 192 22.27 -15.27 0.72
C ARG A 192 22.01 -16.15 1.95
N ARG A 193 20.75 -16.52 2.24
CA ARG A 193 20.40 -17.46 3.33
C ARG A 193 19.57 -18.68 2.87
N GLN A 194 19.32 -18.83 1.58
CA GLN A 194 18.57 -19.97 1.00
C GLN A 194 19.41 -21.24 0.78
N ALA A 195 20.71 -21.23 1.07
CA ALA A 195 21.62 -22.36 0.84
C ALA A 195 21.26 -23.66 1.59
N ASN A 196 20.24 -23.67 2.45
CA ASN A 196 19.83 -24.84 3.24
C ASN A 196 18.46 -25.45 2.86
N ILE A 197 17.80 -25.04 1.76
CA ILE A 197 16.48 -25.58 1.39
C ILE A 197 16.52 -26.29 0.04
N LEU A 198 17.20 -27.43 -0.03
CA LEU A 198 17.17 -28.37 -1.16
C LEU A 198 16.12 -29.49 -1.00
N LEU A 199 15.12 -29.33 -0.11
CA LEU A 199 14.13 -30.38 0.21
C LEU A 199 12.65 -29.97 0.01
N SER A 200 12.35 -28.82 -0.60
CA SER A 200 10.98 -28.27 -0.66
C SER A 200 10.06 -28.86 -1.74
N SER A 201 10.53 -29.79 -2.59
CA SER A 201 9.73 -30.34 -3.69
C SER A 201 8.65 -31.34 -3.28
N VAL A 202 8.53 -31.70 -1.99
CA VAL A 202 7.63 -32.77 -1.50
C VAL A 202 6.62 -32.28 -0.44
N ILE A 203 6.56 -30.97 -0.17
CA ILE A 203 5.82 -30.43 0.99
C ILE A 203 4.58 -29.61 0.55
N PRO A 204 3.39 -29.81 1.16
CA PRO A 204 2.18 -29.03 0.87
C PRO A 204 2.39 -27.52 1.06
N GLY A 205 1.74 -26.70 0.21
CA GLY A 205 1.96 -25.24 0.16
C GLY A 205 1.68 -24.47 1.46
N SER A 206 0.95 -25.04 2.42
CA SER A 206 0.76 -24.44 3.76
C SER A 206 1.98 -24.59 4.67
N VAL A 207 2.81 -25.60 4.44
CA VAL A 207 4.02 -25.88 5.21
C VAL A 207 5.24 -25.21 4.57
N THR A 208 5.25 -24.99 3.25
CA THR A 208 6.29 -24.18 2.59
C THR A 208 6.34 -22.75 3.14
N ASP A 209 5.19 -22.15 3.44
CA ASP A 209 5.13 -20.82 4.04
C ASP A 209 5.87 -20.77 5.40
N ALA A 210 5.80 -21.84 6.20
CA ALA A 210 6.47 -21.94 7.51
C ALA A 210 8.00 -21.97 7.41
N LEU A 211 8.52 -22.41 6.26
CA LEU A 211 9.94 -22.52 5.98
C LEU A 211 10.52 -21.26 5.32
N ASP A 212 9.67 -20.33 4.85
CA ASP A 212 10.13 -19.05 4.32
C ASP A 212 10.84 -18.25 5.44
N PRO A 213 12.16 -18.03 5.33
CA PRO A 213 12.89 -17.25 6.33
C PRO A 213 12.33 -15.83 6.38
N ALA A 214 12.35 -15.23 7.57
CA ALA A 214 12.10 -13.81 7.77
C ALA A 214 13.28 -12.99 7.18
N ASN A 215 13.44 -13.00 5.86
CA ASN A 215 14.46 -12.24 5.14
C ASN A 215 13.98 -10.80 4.97
N HIS A 216 13.86 -10.08 6.08
CA HIS A 216 13.43 -8.69 6.08
C HIS A 216 13.98 -7.97 7.30
N HIS A 217 14.11 -6.64 7.17
CA HIS A 217 14.53 -5.80 8.27
C HIS A 217 13.31 -5.41 9.09
N VAL A 218 13.43 -5.56 10.41
CA VAL A 218 12.39 -5.16 11.35
C VAL A 218 12.89 -3.99 12.15
N ILE A 219 12.11 -2.92 12.15
CA ILE A 219 12.32 -1.78 13.03
C ILE A 219 11.15 -1.76 14.01
N HIS A 220 11.45 -1.92 15.28
CA HIS A 220 10.46 -1.90 16.35
C HIS A 220 10.19 -0.46 16.79
N ASN A 221 8.98 -0.21 17.30
CA ASN A 221 8.58 1.06 17.91
C ASN A 221 8.77 2.28 16.98
N VAL A 222 8.48 2.09 15.69
CA VAL A 222 8.47 3.19 14.68
C VAL A 222 7.22 4.05 14.85
N VAL A 223 6.14 3.46 15.34
CA VAL A 223 4.93 4.17 15.79
C VAL A 223 4.44 3.54 17.09
N PRO A 224 3.67 4.27 17.91
CA PRO A 224 3.00 3.67 19.06
C PRO A 224 2.13 2.48 18.62
N ALA A 225 2.13 1.41 19.42
CA ALA A 225 1.30 0.23 19.16
C ALA A 225 -0.19 0.62 19.07
N ASP A 226 -0.93 -0.11 18.23
CA ASP A 226 -2.35 0.06 17.96
C ASP A 226 -2.79 1.43 17.40
N ILE A 227 -1.85 2.33 17.12
CA ILE A 227 -2.13 3.57 16.38
C ILE A 227 -2.02 3.29 14.88
N LYS A 228 -3.14 3.47 14.17
CA LYS A 228 -3.17 3.28 12.72
C LYS A 228 -2.19 4.23 12.05
N SER A 229 -1.47 3.70 11.06
CA SER A 229 -0.52 4.45 10.26
C SER A 229 -0.83 4.30 8.78
N CYS A 230 -0.56 5.34 8.00
CA CYS A 230 -0.34 5.25 6.57
C CYS A 230 1.13 5.53 6.27
N LEU A 231 1.62 4.86 5.23
CA LEU A 231 3.03 4.77 4.90
C LEU A 231 3.23 5.14 3.42
N ALA A 232 4.33 5.83 3.13
CA ALA A 232 4.84 5.97 1.78
C ALA A 232 6.35 5.75 1.78
N VAL A 233 6.86 5.01 0.80
CA VAL A 233 8.29 4.98 0.50
C VAL A 233 8.56 6.13 -0.46
N GLN A 234 9.34 7.12 -0.03
CA GLN A 234 9.63 8.29 -0.84
C GLN A 234 10.67 7.99 -1.91
N SER A 235 11.78 7.37 -1.50
CA SER A 235 12.88 7.04 -2.40
C SER A 235 13.68 5.86 -1.89
N VAL A 236 14.38 5.22 -2.81
CA VAL A 236 15.44 4.25 -2.54
C VAL A 236 16.63 4.69 -3.37
N GLU A 237 17.70 5.07 -2.70
CA GLU A 237 18.95 5.48 -3.34
C GLU A 237 19.97 4.36 -3.18
N ASN A 238 20.65 4.02 -4.27
CA ASN A 238 21.73 3.04 -4.27
C ASN A 238 23.09 3.75 -4.27
N SER A 239 24.07 3.18 -3.56
CA SER A 239 25.46 3.60 -3.74
C SER A 239 25.87 3.27 -5.18
N GLN A 240 26.33 4.26 -5.95
CA GLN A 240 26.71 4.21 -7.38
C GLN A 240 27.86 3.25 -7.74
N ASN A 241 28.13 2.20 -6.94
CA ASN A 241 29.15 1.21 -7.23
C ASN A 241 28.50 -0.02 -7.87
N SER A 242 29.14 -0.56 -8.92
CA SER A 242 28.77 -1.75 -9.71
C SER A 242 28.73 -3.09 -8.94
N SER A 243 28.59 -3.05 -7.62
CA SER A 243 28.47 -4.24 -6.78
C SER A 243 27.14 -4.94 -6.99
N LYS A 244 27.17 -6.29 -7.04
CA LYS A 244 25.97 -7.15 -7.11
C LYS A 244 24.94 -6.94 -5.98
N LEU A 245 25.35 -6.30 -4.87
CA LEU A 245 24.45 -5.84 -3.80
C LEU A 245 24.88 -4.42 -3.38
N PRO A 246 24.27 -3.37 -3.96
CA PRO A 246 24.57 -2.00 -3.56
C PRO A 246 24.06 -1.73 -2.14
N ALA A 247 24.74 -0.82 -1.44
CA ALA A 247 24.17 -0.26 -0.23
C ALA A 247 22.96 0.59 -0.62
N LEU A 248 21.85 0.46 0.12
CA LEU A 248 20.63 1.21 -0.10
C LEU A 248 20.38 2.21 1.01
N LYS A 249 19.81 3.36 0.65
CA LYS A 249 19.23 4.32 1.57
C LYS A 249 17.76 4.47 1.20
N THR A 250 16.87 4.03 2.07
CA THR A 250 15.42 4.11 1.88
C THR A 250 14.85 5.23 2.75
N VAL A 251 14.17 6.19 2.14
CA VAL A 251 13.48 7.28 2.85
C VAL A 251 12.00 6.98 2.91
N ILE A 252 11.43 7.05 4.12
CA ILE A 252 10.08 6.60 4.43
C ILE A 252 9.33 7.69 5.17
N TYR A 253 8.08 7.92 4.76
CA TYR A 253 7.15 8.77 5.46
C TYR A 253 6.05 7.95 6.12
N ILE A 254 5.77 8.25 7.37
CA ILE A 254 4.69 7.65 8.14
C ILE A 254 3.82 8.77 8.71
N VAL A 255 2.52 8.66 8.49
CA VAL A 255 1.53 9.50 9.15
C VAL A 255 0.64 8.62 10.02
N THR A 256 0.46 9.01 11.28
CA THR A 256 -0.35 8.27 12.25
C THR A 256 -1.68 8.95 12.52
N GLN A 257 -2.67 8.16 12.92
CA GLN A 257 -4.04 8.62 13.18
C GLN A 257 -4.13 9.67 14.30
N ASP A 258 -3.17 9.65 15.23
CA ASP A 258 -3.01 10.65 16.30
C ASP A 258 -2.41 11.99 15.81
N GLY A 259 -2.11 12.13 14.51
CA GLY A 259 -1.76 13.40 13.89
C GLY A 259 -0.26 13.61 13.65
N TYR A 260 0.60 12.64 13.96
CA TYR A 260 2.04 12.79 13.75
C TYR A 260 2.47 12.42 12.32
N PHE A 261 3.35 13.24 11.76
CA PHE A 261 4.20 12.90 10.62
C PHE A 261 5.58 12.50 11.10
N ARG A 262 6.16 11.44 10.52
CA ARG A 262 7.52 10.98 10.77
C ARG A 262 8.23 10.67 9.46
N GLU A 263 9.48 11.10 9.36
CA GLU A 263 10.40 10.69 8.30
C GLU A 263 11.49 9.81 8.88
N TYR A 264 11.60 8.60 8.34
CA TYR A 264 12.66 7.66 8.66
C TYR A 264 13.61 7.50 7.48
N VAL A 265 14.91 7.44 7.77
CA VAL A 265 15.93 7.00 6.83
C VAL A 265 16.43 5.65 7.28
N ILE A 266 16.39 4.67 6.37
CA ILE A 266 16.87 3.31 6.63
C ILE A 266 18.06 3.05 5.71
N GLY A 267 19.25 2.88 6.30
CA GLY A 267 20.43 2.43 5.59
C GLY A 267 20.48 0.90 5.56
N THR A 268 20.78 0.32 4.40
CA THR A 268 21.15 -1.09 4.30
C THR A 268 22.52 -1.23 3.65
N THR A 269 23.45 -1.89 4.32
CA THR A 269 24.83 -2.08 3.84
C THR A 269 24.91 -3.19 2.79
N LYS A 270 26.08 -3.32 2.13
CA LYS A 270 26.38 -4.43 1.20
C LYS A 270 26.41 -5.80 1.89
N SER A 271 26.64 -5.84 3.21
CA SER A 271 26.53 -7.03 4.07
C SER A 271 25.09 -7.35 4.46
N ASN A 272 24.11 -6.57 4.00
CA ASN A 272 22.70 -6.66 4.35
C ASN A 272 22.42 -6.41 5.84
N GLU A 273 23.18 -5.52 6.46
CA GLU A 273 22.91 -4.99 7.80
C GLU A 273 22.08 -3.71 7.68
N SER A 274 21.11 -3.50 8.57
CA SER A 274 20.26 -2.32 8.56
C SER A 274 20.60 -1.36 9.70
N SER A 275 20.61 -0.07 9.40
CA SER A 275 20.55 1.02 10.37
C SER A 275 19.36 1.93 10.05
N TRP A 276 18.89 2.69 11.02
CA TRP A 276 17.81 3.65 10.81
C TRP A 276 17.94 4.88 11.69
N SER A 277 17.36 5.98 11.24
CA SER A 277 17.24 7.24 11.98
C SER A 277 15.86 7.87 11.75
N LEU A 278 15.35 8.56 12.76
CA LEU A 278 14.19 9.45 12.66
C LEU A 278 14.72 10.85 12.37
N GLU A 279 14.46 11.37 11.17
CA GLU A 279 14.99 12.65 10.70
C GLU A 279 14.06 13.82 11.03
N ARG A 280 12.75 13.61 10.89
CA ARG A 280 11.73 14.62 11.18
C ARG A 280 10.55 13.99 11.91
N GLU A 281 10.06 14.69 12.93
CA GLU A 281 8.77 14.41 13.57
C GLU A 281 8.05 15.74 13.83
N PHE A 282 6.76 15.81 13.48
CA PHE A 282 5.91 16.93 13.87
C PHE A 282 4.44 16.51 13.91
N ASN A 283 3.65 17.21 14.71
CA ASN A 283 2.22 16.99 14.87
C ASN A 283 1.44 17.96 13.95
N PHE A 284 0.65 17.42 13.03
CA PHE A 284 -0.22 18.22 12.15
C PHE A 284 -1.27 19.02 12.92
N LEU A 285 -1.66 18.56 14.11
CA LEU A 285 -2.67 19.23 14.94
C LEU A 285 -2.10 20.47 15.64
N ASP A 286 -0.80 20.49 15.93
CA ASP A 286 -0.14 21.62 16.61
C ASP A 286 0.21 22.75 15.62
N ALA A 287 0.44 22.41 14.34
CA ALA A 287 0.74 23.38 13.28
C ALA A 287 -0.40 24.39 13.02
N GLY A 288 -1.62 24.12 13.51
CA GLY A 288 -2.76 25.05 13.45
C GLY A 288 -2.81 26.06 14.60
N LEU A 289 -2.06 25.86 15.69
CA LEU A 289 -2.10 26.70 16.89
C LEU A 289 -1.00 27.78 16.91
N SER A 290 0.02 27.66 16.06
CA SER A 290 1.07 28.66 15.89
C SER A 290 0.94 29.41 14.55
N GLY A 291 0.06 30.40 14.49
CA GLY A 291 0.26 31.60 13.66
C GLY A 291 -0.35 31.65 12.26
N LEU A 292 -1.65 31.87 12.17
CA LEU A 292 -2.22 32.84 11.20
C LEU A 292 -2.54 34.13 11.97
N LYS A 293 -1.50 34.87 12.37
CA LYS A 293 -1.66 36.30 12.65
C LYS A 293 -1.57 37.00 11.30
N HIS A 294 -2.72 37.26 10.67
CA HIS A 294 -2.78 38.28 9.65
C HIS A 294 -2.54 39.63 10.34
N ASN A 295 -1.51 40.35 9.89
CA ASN A 295 -1.40 41.78 10.15
C ASN A 295 -2.53 42.46 9.37
N GLU A 296 -3.65 42.74 10.05
CA GLU A 296 -4.58 43.76 9.62
C GLU A 296 -4.00 45.12 10.05
N GLN A 297 -3.47 45.87 9.08
CA GLN A 297 -3.29 47.31 9.23
C GLN A 297 -4.60 47.97 8.82
N HIS A 298 -5.31 48.53 9.78
CA HIS A 298 -6.30 49.57 9.53
C HIS A 298 -5.57 50.91 9.44
N THR A 299 -5.78 51.62 8.34
CA THR A 299 -5.57 53.07 8.24
C THR A 299 -6.94 53.71 8.07
N ASP A 300 -7.21 54.72 8.89
CA ASP A 300 -8.40 55.58 8.81
C ASP A 300 -8.53 56.29 7.45
#